data_AF-A0A9P6MI66-F1
#
_entry.id   AF-A0A9P6MI66-F1
#
_cell.length_a   1.000
_cell.length_b   1.000
_cell.length_c   1.000
_cell.angle_alpha   90.00
_cell.angle_beta   90.00
_cell.angle_gamma   90.00
#
_symmetry.space_group_name_H-M   'P 1'
#
loop_
_entity.id
_entity.type
_entity.pdbx_description
1 polymer ?
#
loop_
_entity_poly.entity_id
_entity_poly.type
_entity_poly.pdbx_seq_one_letter_code
_entity_poly.pdbx_strand_id
1 'polypeptide(L)'
;MESNAFSVAWSVAVRKLFLFGGTQGRGYRAIEHFNAYSYSTADGWKDLTLEMKGHIPAPRKDACLVPAYGGTKMVLFGGFTSDRVKLVSDIIMLDVATMTWTKGRDPAKDERRGAAACAVSNDHFVSWGGTYGNELSYVTLNSTIVYDIKTNKWTSTFIPGPKITTTRNIPLTDDSGSSSGNSSRIIDIISVVLGVVVAALAVCALLLYQGVRAQKNIQDLSRYSPHEVHFGAAQLSQHPHELIMDKGDHNDSVPAIWTISKLENPNHLDEIR
;
A
#
# COMPACT_ATOMS: atom_id res chain seq x y z
N MET A 1 -16.56 21.55 -13.29
CA MET A 1 -15.91 20.89 -12.15
C MET A 1 -14.64 20.22 -12.68
N GLU A 2 -13.51 20.40 -12.01
CA GLU A 2 -12.33 19.54 -12.25
C GLU A 2 -12.69 18.11 -11.88
N SER A 3 -12.36 17.16 -12.76
CA SER A 3 -12.60 15.73 -12.54
C SER A 3 -11.29 15.08 -12.14
N ASN A 4 -11.19 14.74 -10.86
CA ASN A 4 -10.04 14.06 -10.27
C ASN A 4 -10.45 12.61 -9.99
N ALA A 5 -10.33 11.75 -10.99
CA ALA A 5 -10.79 10.36 -10.94
C ALA A 5 -9.67 9.37 -10.54
N PHE A 6 -8.98 9.70 -9.44
CA PHE A 6 -7.94 8.85 -8.84
C PHE A 6 -8.54 7.58 -8.24
N SER A 7 -7.78 6.48 -8.32
CA SER A 7 -8.14 5.24 -7.61
C SER A 7 -7.48 5.24 -6.23
N VAL A 8 -8.23 4.87 -5.20
CA VAL A 8 -7.78 5.00 -3.80
C VAL A 8 -8.12 3.74 -2.99
N ALA A 9 -7.19 3.30 -2.15
CA ALA A 9 -7.38 2.13 -1.28
C ALA A 9 -6.57 2.27 0.02
N TRP A 10 -7.13 1.76 1.12
CA TRP A 10 -6.42 1.70 2.40
C TRP A 10 -5.71 0.36 2.57
N SER A 11 -4.40 0.38 2.85
CA SER A 11 -3.67 -0.79 3.30
C SER A 11 -3.73 -0.89 4.82
N VAL A 12 -4.34 -1.96 5.34
CA VAL A 12 -4.26 -2.26 6.77
C VAL A 12 -2.84 -2.69 7.15
N ALA A 13 -2.17 -3.48 6.31
CA ALA A 13 -0.83 -4.02 6.54
C ALA A 13 0.23 -2.95 6.84
N VAL A 14 0.20 -1.83 6.12
CA VAL A 14 1.15 -0.72 6.32
C VAL A 14 0.51 0.55 6.89
N ARG A 15 -0.79 0.51 7.20
CA ARG A 15 -1.58 1.65 7.72
C ARG A 15 -1.41 2.92 6.88
N LYS A 16 -1.49 2.77 5.56
CA LYS A 16 -1.36 3.86 4.59
C LYS A 16 -2.50 3.83 3.59
N LEU A 17 -2.97 5.02 3.24
CA LEU A 17 -3.78 5.25 2.05
C LEU A 17 -2.84 5.16 0.84
N PHE A 18 -3.28 4.46 -0.19
CA PHE A 18 -2.62 4.44 -1.49
C PHE A 18 -3.53 5.12 -2.50
N LEU A 19 -2.92 5.93 -3.36
CA LEU A 19 -3.60 6.69 -4.39
C LEU A 19 -2.84 6.50 -5.71
N PHE A 20 -3.55 6.12 -6.78
CA PHE A 20 -2.98 5.78 -8.08
C PHE A 20 -3.75 6.44 -9.23
N GLY A 21 -3.01 6.77 -10.28
CA GLY A 21 -3.59 7.17 -11.56
C GLY A 21 -4.28 8.53 -11.47
N GLY A 22 -5.47 8.63 -12.02
CA GLY A 22 -6.31 9.83 -12.01
C GLY A 22 -5.99 10.83 -13.11
N THR A 23 -6.77 11.90 -13.13
CA THR A 23 -6.64 13.02 -14.06
C THR A 23 -6.57 14.32 -13.30
N GLN A 24 -5.80 15.28 -13.80
CA GLN A 24 -5.84 16.68 -13.38
C GLN A 24 -6.20 17.55 -14.58
N GLY A 25 -7.08 18.53 -14.36
CA GLY A 25 -7.48 19.50 -15.39
C GLY A 25 -8.88 19.28 -15.96
N ARG A 26 -9.19 19.94 -17.06
CA ARG A 26 -10.54 20.03 -17.63
C ARG A 26 -10.58 19.65 -19.10
N GLY A 27 -11.61 18.88 -19.49
CA GLY A 27 -11.86 18.49 -20.87
C GLY A 27 -10.64 17.87 -21.56
N TYR A 28 -10.43 18.26 -22.82
CA TYR A 28 -9.30 17.83 -23.67
C TYR A 28 -7.92 18.27 -23.16
N ARG A 29 -7.84 19.09 -22.10
CA ARG A 29 -6.58 19.48 -21.43
C ARG A 29 -6.29 18.67 -20.16
N ALA A 30 -7.09 17.64 -19.87
CA ALA A 30 -6.84 16.79 -18.72
C ALA A 30 -5.56 15.99 -18.94
N ILE A 31 -4.64 16.07 -17.97
CA ILE A 31 -3.41 15.30 -17.92
C ILE A 31 -3.71 14.06 -17.11
N GLU A 32 -3.43 12.89 -17.68
CA GLU A 32 -3.49 11.63 -16.95
C GLU A 32 -2.21 11.43 -16.16
N HIS A 33 -2.36 11.09 -14.89
CA HIS A 33 -1.22 10.85 -14.02
C HIS A 33 -0.85 9.39 -14.01
N PHE A 34 0.46 9.15 -14.01
CA PHE A 34 1.06 7.86 -13.69
C PHE A 34 1.32 7.71 -12.18
N ASN A 35 1.07 8.78 -11.43
CA ASN A 35 1.68 8.94 -10.13
C ASN A 35 1.07 8.00 -9.11
N ALA A 36 1.93 7.48 -8.25
CA ALA A 36 1.55 6.69 -7.10
C ALA A 36 1.91 7.45 -5.84
N TYR A 37 0.95 7.59 -4.93
CA TYR A 37 1.16 8.27 -3.67
C TYR A 37 0.74 7.38 -2.52
N SER A 38 1.36 7.61 -1.36
CA SER A 38 0.81 7.14 -0.10
C SER A 38 0.63 8.26 0.90
N TYR A 39 -0.31 8.07 1.81
CA TYR A 39 -0.54 8.96 2.93
C TYR A 39 -0.69 8.18 4.23
N SER A 40 -0.05 8.67 5.29
CA SER A 40 -0.42 8.34 6.68
C SER A 40 -0.34 9.58 7.55
N THR A 41 -0.99 9.56 8.70
CA THR A 41 -0.92 10.66 9.67
C THR A 41 0.48 10.85 10.24
N ALA A 42 1.31 9.80 10.25
CA ALA A 42 2.68 9.87 10.75
C ALA A 42 3.67 10.40 9.71
N ASP A 43 3.55 9.96 8.46
CA ASP A 43 4.50 10.28 7.39
C ASP A 43 4.07 11.46 6.50
N GLY A 44 2.80 11.88 6.56
CA GLY A 44 2.21 12.76 5.56
C GLY A 44 2.11 12.10 4.19
N TRP A 45 2.08 12.92 3.14
CA TRP A 45 2.08 12.47 1.75
C TRP A 45 3.50 12.05 1.31
N LYS A 46 3.60 10.93 0.62
CA LYS A 46 4.83 10.44 0.00
C LYS A 46 4.58 10.09 -1.47
N ASP A 47 5.47 10.55 -2.33
CA ASP A 47 5.52 10.14 -3.74
C ASP A 47 6.22 8.78 -3.84
N LEU A 48 5.49 7.78 -4.32
CA LEU A 48 5.96 6.41 -4.51
C LEU A 48 6.26 6.10 -5.98
N THR A 49 6.14 7.08 -6.88
CA THR A 49 6.20 6.84 -8.33
C THR A 49 7.50 6.17 -8.77
N LEU A 50 8.63 6.54 -8.16
CA LEU A 50 9.94 5.96 -8.44
C LEU A 50 10.19 4.62 -7.73
N GLU A 51 9.35 4.24 -6.78
CA GLU A 51 9.47 2.97 -6.05
C GLU A 51 8.77 1.81 -6.77
N MET A 52 7.82 2.13 -7.68
CA MET A 52 7.01 1.16 -8.40
C MET A 52 7.83 0.36 -9.40
N LYS A 53 7.65 -0.96 -9.40
CA LYS A 53 8.40 -1.93 -10.23
C LYS A 53 7.45 -2.90 -10.93
N GLY A 54 7.99 -3.70 -11.85
CA GLY A 54 7.27 -4.78 -12.51
C GLY A 54 6.37 -4.30 -13.64
N HIS A 55 5.18 -4.88 -13.76
CA HIS A 55 4.21 -4.53 -14.80
C HIS A 55 3.41 -3.28 -14.40
N ILE A 56 4.07 -2.13 -14.44
CA ILE A 56 3.46 -0.89 -13.95
C ILE A 56 2.24 -0.52 -14.83
N PRO A 57 1.06 -0.30 -14.24
CA PRO A 57 -0.14 0.06 -14.99
C PRO A 57 0.05 1.33 -15.82
N ALA A 58 -0.49 1.35 -17.04
CA ALA A 58 -0.62 2.60 -17.79
C ALA A 58 -1.45 3.64 -16.99
N PRO A 59 -1.19 4.95 -17.17
CA PRO A 59 -2.01 6.03 -16.63
C PRO A 59 -3.49 5.76 -16.92
N ARG A 60 -4.33 5.92 -15.90
CA ARG A 60 -5.75 5.61 -16.00
C ARG A 60 -6.59 6.33 -14.99
N LYS A 61 -7.87 6.47 -15.30
CA LYS A 61 -8.91 6.98 -14.41
C LYS A 61 -10.10 6.05 -14.32
N ASP A 62 -10.95 6.26 -13.32
CA ASP A 62 -12.17 5.46 -13.07
C ASP A 62 -11.87 3.95 -12.97
N ALA A 63 -10.64 3.60 -12.63
CA ALA A 63 -10.26 2.22 -12.35
C ALA A 63 -10.66 1.88 -10.92
N CYS A 64 -11.05 0.62 -10.72
CA CYS A 64 -11.25 0.08 -9.39
C CYS A 64 -9.88 -0.20 -8.75
N LEU A 65 -9.70 0.21 -7.48
CA LEU A 65 -8.57 -0.21 -6.65
C LEU A 65 -9.08 -0.71 -5.30
N VAL A 66 -8.73 -1.94 -4.91
CA VAL A 66 -9.19 -2.54 -3.65
C VAL A 66 -8.08 -3.34 -2.97
N PRO A 67 -7.99 -3.30 -1.62
CA PRO A 67 -7.01 -4.10 -0.90
C PRO A 67 -7.42 -5.58 -0.85
N ALA A 68 -6.44 -6.46 -0.98
CA ALA A 68 -6.56 -7.90 -0.76
C ALA A 68 -5.63 -8.34 0.37
N TYR A 69 -5.95 -9.48 1.01
CA TYR A 69 -5.10 -10.12 2.03
C TYR A 69 -4.63 -9.15 3.13
N GLY A 70 -5.56 -8.42 3.75
CA GLY A 70 -5.25 -7.42 4.78
C GLY A 70 -4.49 -6.19 4.26
N GLY A 71 -4.54 -5.92 2.95
CA GLY A 71 -3.83 -4.80 2.33
C GLY A 71 -2.35 -5.08 2.06
N THR A 72 -1.91 -6.34 2.12
CA THR A 72 -0.58 -6.74 1.63
C THR A 72 -0.51 -6.75 0.10
N LYS A 73 -1.68 -6.81 -0.56
CA LYS A 73 -1.81 -6.61 -2.00
C LYS A 73 -2.88 -5.55 -2.31
N MET A 74 -2.68 -4.82 -3.40
CA MET A 74 -3.72 -3.96 -3.99
C MET A 74 -4.10 -4.49 -5.36
N VAL A 75 -5.38 -4.70 -5.61
CA VAL A 75 -5.91 -5.14 -6.90
C VAL A 75 -6.43 -3.92 -7.63
N LEU A 76 -5.86 -3.64 -8.80
CA LEU A 76 -6.30 -2.60 -9.73
C LEU A 76 -6.96 -3.27 -10.93
N PHE A 77 -8.15 -2.81 -11.31
CA PHE A 77 -8.89 -3.38 -12.44
C PHE A 77 -9.57 -2.31 -13.30
N GLY A 78 -9.42 -2.47 -14.62
CA GLY A 78 -10.13 -1.71 -15.62
C GLY A 78 -9.80 -0.22 -15.63
N GLY A 79 -10.80 0.59 -15.96
CA GLY A 79 -10.69 2.04 -16.12
C GLY A 79 -10.43 2.48 -17.56
N PHE A 80 -10.21 3.78 -17.72
CA PHE A 80 -9.89 4.42 -19.00
C PHE A 80 -8.43 4.85 -19.00
N THR A 81 -7.66 4.35 -19.96
CA THR A 81 -6.30 4.81 -20.26
C THR A 81 -6.33 5.83 -21.40
N SER A 82 -5.36 6.73 -21.46
CA SER A 82 -5.00 7.70 -22.52
C SER A 82 -6.15 8.22 -23.36
N ASP A 83 -6.39 9.53 -23.39
CA ASP A 83 -7.36 10.24 -24.25
C ASP A 83 -8.85 9.98 -23.96
N ARG A 84 -9.16 9.23 -22.88
CA ARG A 84 -10.52 8.90 -22.44
C ARG A 84 -11.28 7.95 -23.37
N VAL A 85 -10.66 7.44 -24.45
CA VAL A 85 -11.33 6.55 -25.41
C VAL A 85 -11.00 5.08 -25.13
N LYS A 86 -9.81 4.78 -24.61
CA LYS A 86 -9.37 3.39 -24.46
C LYS A 86 -9.73 2.81 -23.10
N LEU A 87 -10.89 2.15 -23.07
CA LEU A 87 -11.29 1.30 -21.95
C LEU A 87 -10.44 0.03 -21.89
N VAL A 88 -9.93 -0.29 -20.69
CA VAL A 88 -9.11 -1.48 -20.43
C VAL A 88 -9.83 -2.49 -19.53
N SER A 89 -9.37 -3.73 -19.56
CA SER A 89 -9.87 -4.86 -18.76
C SER A 89 -8.75 -5.60 -18.04
N ASP A 90 -7.57 -5.00 -17.96
CA ASP A 90 -6.46 -5.63 -17.26
C ASP A 90 -6.72 -5.66 -15.76
N ILE A 91 -6.29 -6.75 -15.13
CA ILE A 91 -6.18 -6.86 -13.67
C ILE A 91 -4.70 -6.90 -13.32
N ILE A 92 -4.27 -5.96 -12.48
CA ILE A 92 -2.88 -5.81 -12.07
C ILE A 92 -2.84 -5.69 -10.56
N MET A 93 -1.92 -6.39 -9.92
CA MET A 93 -1.83 -6.48 -8.47
C MET A 93 -0.50 -5.93 -7.98
N LEU A 94 -0.54 -4.98 -7.04
CA LEU A 94 0.63 -4.47 -6.36
C LEU A 94 0.93 -5.34 -5.16
N ASP A 95 2.16 -5.84 -5.06
CA ASP A 95 2.69 -6.33 -3.79
C ASP A 95 3.23 -5.15 -2.97
N VAL A 96 2.59 -4.87 -1.83
CA VAL A 96 2.84 -3.64 -1.05
C VAL A 96 4.21 -3.66 -0.36
N ALA A 97 4.73 -4.84 -0.02
CA ALA A 97 6.04 -4.95 0.63
C ALA A 97 7.19 -4.63 -0.34
N THR A 98 7.03 -4.99 -1.61
CA THR A 98 8.08 -4.87 -2.64
C THR A 98 7.84 -3.74 -3.65
N MET A 99 6.67 -3.08 -3.58
CA MET A 99 6.17 -2.12 -4.56
C MET A 99 6.20 -2.66 -6.00
N THR A 100 5.99 -3.97 -6.17
CA THR A 100 6.05 -4.63 -7.47
C THR A 100 4.67 -4.99 -7.99
N TRP A 101 4.34 -4.47 -9.17
CA TRP A 101 3.13 -4.79 -9.90
C TRP A 101 3.28 -6.10 -10.68
N THR A 102 2.28 -6.97 -10.57
CA THR A 102 2.18 -8.22 -11.34
C THR A 102 0.86 -8.25 -12.10
N LYS A 103 0.94 -8.49 -13.41
CA LYS A 103 -0.25 -8.63 -14.25
C LYS A 103 -0.92 -9.99 -14.02
N GLY A 104 -2.23 -9.99 -13.79
CA GLY A 104 -3.04 -11.20 -13.86
C GLY A 104 -3.46 -11.53 -15.29
N ARG A 105 -4.27 -12.57 -15.44
CA ARG A 105 -4.89 -12.94 -16.71
C ARG A 105 -6.01 -11.94 -17.02
N ASP A 106 -6.08 -11.44 -18.24
CA ASP A 106 -7.17 -10.57 -18.66
C ASP A 106 -8.48 -11.39 -18.82
N PRO A 107 -9.67 -10.81 -18.53
CA PRO A 107 -10.96 -11.42 -18.85
C PRO A 107 -11.22 -11.35 -20.36
N ALA A 108 -12.40 -11.80 -20.77
CA ALA A 108 -12.86 -11.61 -22.15
C ALA A 108 -12.91 -10.11 -22.51
N LYS A 109 -12.73 -9.77 -23.79
CA LYS A 109 -12.54 -8.36 -24.23
C LYS A 109 -13.79 -7.49 -24.02
N ASP A 110 -14.96 -8.10 -23.99
CA ASP A 110 -16.26 -7.50 -23.70
C ASP A 110 -16.48 -7.22 -22.21
N GLU A 111 -15.60 -7.71 -21.32
CA GLU A 111 -15.66 -7.47 -19.87
C GLU A 111 -14.93 -6.19 -19.41
N ARG A 112 -14.43 -5.40 -20.38
CA ARG A 112 -13.86 -4.07 -20.14
C ARG A 112 -14.86 -3.18 -19.43
N ARG A 113 -14.40 -2.45 -18.43
CA ARG A 113 -15.27 -1.56 -17.67
C ARG A 113 -14.48 -0.49 -16.95
N GLY A 114 -15.05 0.71 -16.93
CA GLY A 114 -14.63 1.81 -16.06
C GLY A 114 -15.75 2.12 -15.06
N ALA A 115 -15.42 2.87 -14.01
CA ALA A 115 -16.36 3.28 -12.96
C ALA A 115 -17.14 2.10 -12.34
N ALA A 116 -16.56 0.89 -12.36
CA ALA A 116 -17.19 -0.30 -11.81
C ALA A 116 -17.01 -0.34 -10.29
N ALA A 117 -18.03 -0.84 -9.60
CA ALA A 117 -17.89 -1.20 -8.20
C ALA A 117 -17.03 -2.46 -8.08
N CYS A 118 -16.30 -2.59 -6.98
CA CYS A 118 -15.48 -3.76 -6.76
C CYS A 118 -15.21 -4.05 -5.28
N ALA A 119 -14.91 -5.30 -4.99
CA ALA A 119 -14.58 -5.79 -3.66
C ALA A 119 -13.65 -6.99 -3.75
N VAL A 120 -13.00 -7.32 -2.62
CA VAL A 120 -12.26 -8.57 -2.47
C VAL A 120 -12.79 -9.29 -1.23
N SER A 121 -12.95 -10.61 -1.35
CA SER A 121 -13.21 -11.51 -0.23
C SER A 121 -12.39 -12.79 -0.40
N ASN A 122 -11.55 -13.10 0.59
CA ASN A 122 -10.57 -14.18 0.50
C ASN A 122 -9.74 -14.09 -0.78
N ASP A 123 -9.76 -15.14 -1.61
CA ASP A 123 -9.07 -15.21 -2.89
C ASP A 123 -9.87 -14.62 -4.06
N HIS A 124 -11.05 -14.04 -3.83
CA HIS A 124 -11.94 -13.62 -4.91
C HIS A 124 -12.03 -12.10 -4.98
N PHE A 125 -11.59 -11.54 -6.11
CA PHE A 125 -11.93 -10.20 -6.54
C PHE A 125 -13.28 -10.24 -7.27
N VAL A 126 -14.15 -9.28 -7.00
CA VAL A 126 -15.45 -9.11 -7.65
C VAL A 126 -15.51 -7.72 -8.25
N SER A 127 -15.97 -7.62 -9.49
CA SER A 127 -16.35 -6.35 -10.11
C SER A 127 -17.79 -6.42 -10.60
N TRP A 128 -18.55 -5.36 -10.35
CA TRP A 128 -19.96 -5.26 -10.70
C TRP A 128 -20.26 -3.92 -11.38
N GLY A 129 -21.09 -4.00 -12.42
CA GLY A 129 -21.56 -2.86 -13.16
C GLY A 129 -20.43 -2.07 -13.82
N GLY A 130 -20.54 -0.75 -13.76
CA GLY A 130 -19.64 0.19 -14.45
C GLY A 130 -20.17 0.59 -15.83
N THR A 131 -19.27 1.14 -16.65
CA THR A 131 -19.58 1.60 -18.00
C THR A 131 -18.67 0.92 -19.03
N TYR A 132 -19.26 0.59 -20.18
CA TYR A 132 -18.55 0.13 -21.38
C TYR A 132 -18.74 1.15 -22.51
N GLY A 133 -17.68 1.40 -23.28
CA GLY A 133 -17.66 2.39 -24.35
C GLY A 133 -16.60 3.46 -24.09
N ASN A 134 -16.88 4.69 -24.53
CA ASN A 134 -16.02 5.86 -24.32
C ASN A 134 -16.84 6.98 -23.66
N GLU A 135 -16.20 8.10 -23.31
CA GLU A 135 -16.88 9.21 -22.65
C GLU A 135 -18.02 9.85 -23.46
N LEU A 136 -18.01 9.74 -24.80
CA LEU A 136 -19.04 10.31 -25.67
C LEU A 136 -20.21 9.35 -25.91
N SER A 137 -19.99 8.05 -25.76
CA SER A 137 -20.98 7.00 -25.95
C SER A 137 -20.63 5.82 -25.06
N TYR A 138 -21.41 5.67 -23.99
CA TYR A 138 -21.26 4.58 -23.02
C TYR A 138 -22.59 3.90 -22.74
N VAL A 139 -22.49 2.62 -22.38
CA VAL A 139 -23.60 1.83 -21.83
C VAL A 139 -23.28 1.45 -20.40
N THR A 140 -24.30 1.42 -19.54
CA THR A 140 -24.17 0.93 -18.18
C THR A 140 -24.20 -0.60 -18.19
N LEU A 141 -23.26 -1.20 -17.49
CA LEU A 141 -23.21 -2.64 -17.28
C LEU A 141 -24.00 -3.01 -16.01
N ASN A 142 -24.59 -4.20 -16.01
CA ASN A 142 -25.19 -4.82 -14.83
C ASN A 142 -24.56 -6.19 -14.49
N SER A 143 -23.50 -6.57 -15.23
CA SER A 143 -22.85 -7.86 -15.09
C SER A 143 -21.87 -7.89 -13.91
N THR A 144 -21.78 -9.07 -13.29
CA THR A 144 -20.78 -9.40 -12.27
C THR A 144 -19.72 -10.30 -12.87
N ILE A 145 -18.46 -9.94 -12.66
CA ILE A 145 -17.32 -10.81 -12.94
C ILE A 145 -16.52 -11.04 -11.68
N VAL A 146 -16.01 -12.25 -11.54
CA VAL A 146 -15.24 -12.69 -10.39
C VAL A 146 -13.90 -13.23 -10.87
N TYR A 147 -12.85 -12.85 -10.19
CA TYR A 147 -11.49 -13.30 -10.44
C TYR A 147 -10.95 -14.00 -9.20
N ASP A 148 -10.57 -15.27 -9.38
CA ASP A 148 -9.82 -16.02 -8.38
C ASP A 148 -8.35 -15.64 -8.49
N ILE A 149 -7.88 -14.89 -7.48
CA ILE A 149 -6.53 -14.37 -7.34
C ILE A 149 -5.52 -15.51 -7.23
N LYS A 150 -5.89 -16.61 -6.57
CA LYS A 150 -5.01 -17.75 -6.34
C LYS A 150 -4.82 -18.59 -7.59
N THR A 151 -5.91 -18.83 -8.34
CA THR A 151 -5.85 -19.65 -9.57
C THR A 151 -5.63 -18.84 -10.84
N ASN A 152 -5.63 -17.50 -10.76
CA ASN A 152 -5.45 -16.59 -11.88
C ASN A 152 -6.49 -16.84 -13.00
N LYS A 153 -7.76 -16.93 -12.60
CA LYS A 153 -8.89 -17.27 -13.50
C LYS A 153 -10.10 -16.39 -13.25
N TRP A 154 -10.75 -16.01 -14.34
CA TRP A 154 -12.03 -15.33 -14.33
C TRP A 154 -13.20 -16.30 -14.41
N THR A 155 -14.32 -15.91 -13.82
CA THR A 155 -15.61 -16.59 -13.87
C THR A 155 -16.75 -15.58 -13.72
N SER A 156 -17.87 -15.81 -14.38
CA SER A 156 -19.12 -15.06 -14.17
C SER A 156 -20.00 -15.69 -13.08
N THR A 157 -19.65 -16.88 -12.61
CA THR A 157 -20.36 -17.59 -11.53
C THR A 157 -19.50 -17.65 -10.28
N PHE A 158 -20.08 -17.27 -9.14
CA PHE A 158 -19.50 -17.49 -7.82
C PHE A 158 -20.34 -18.49 -7.06
N ILE A 159 -19.74 -19.61 -6.67
CA ILE A 159 -20.36 -20.59 -5.78
C ILE A 159 -19.72 -20.39 -4.41
N PRO A 160 -20.42 -19.78 -3.43
CA PRO A 160 -19.87 -19.64 -2.09
C PRO A 160 -19.56 -21.03 -1.53
N GLY A 161 -18.39 -21.19 -0.92
CA GLY A 161 -18.03 -22.41 -0.21
C GLY A 161 -19.04 -22.74 0.90
N PRO A 162 -19.12 -24.01 1.35
CA PRO A 162 -20.06 -24.39 2.39
C PRO A 162 -19.89 -23.48 3.61
N LYS A 163 -20.97 -22.80 3.99
CA LYS A 163 -21.01 -22.02 5.23
C LYS A 163 -20.79 -23.01 6.38
N ILE A 164 -19.65 -22.92 7.06
CA ILE A 164 -19.50 -23.61 8.36
C ILE A 164 -20.44 -22.89 9.32
N THR A 165 -21.67 -23.37 9.37
CA THR A 165 -22.65 -22.97 10.37
C THR A 165 -22.30 -23.78 11.60
N THR A 166 -21.57 -23.19 12.52
CA THR A 166 -21.42 -23.75 13.87
C THR A 166 -22.74 -23.56 14.60
N THR A 167 -23.72 -24.41 14.29
CA THR A 167 -24.95 -24.54 15.08
C THR A 167 -24.52 -25.11 16.43
N ARG A 168 -24.39 -24.26 17.46
CA ARG A 168 -24.48 -24.73 18.85
C ARG A 168 -25.92 -25.21 19.05
N ASN A 169 -26.17 -26.47 18.76
CA ASN A 169 -27.41 -27.13 19.15
C ASN A 169 -27.42 -27.24 20.68
N ILE A 170 -28.31 -26.47 21.32
CA ILE A 170 -28.78 -26.78 22.66
C ILE A 170 -29.67 -28.03 22.51
N PRO A 171 -29.38 -29.17 23.17
CA PRO A 171 -30.16 -30.39 22.98
C PRO A 171 -31.55 -30.22 23.60
N LEU A 172 -32.60 -30.38 22.79
CA LEU A 172 -33.88 -30.88 23.27
C LEU A 172 -33.87 -32.38 23.05
N THR A 173 -34.02 -33.12 24.13
CA THR A 173 -34.17 -34.57 24.17
C THR A 173 -35.47 -34.96 23.48
N ASP A 174 -35.40 -35.79 22.44
CA ASP A 174 -36.40 -36.83 22.27
C ASP A 174 -35.82 -38.05 21.55
N ASP A 175 -36.28 -39.20 22.02
CA ASP A 175 -35.71 -40.53 21.88
C ASP A 175 -36.37 -41.26 20.70
N SER A 176 -35.57 -41.87 19.81
CA SER A 176 -35.90 -43.07 19.02
C SER A 176 -34.87 -43.30 17.91
N GLY A 177 -34.11 -44.39 18.04
CA GLY A 177 -33.02 -44.74 17.13
C GLY A 177 -33.45 -45.41 15.82
N SER A 178 -32.57 -45.31 14.81
CA SER A 178 -32.09 -46.48 14.08
C SER A 178 -30.73 -46.18 13.45
N SER A 179 -29.89 -47.21 13.45
CA SER A 179 -28.48 -47.24 13.10
C SER A 179 -28.19 -47.29 11.60
N SER A 180 -27.14 -46.60 11.14
CA SER A 180 -26.18 -47.16 10.15
C SER A 180 -25.01 -46.20 9.88
N GLY A 181 -23.78 -46.70 9.93
CA GLY A 181 -22.65 -46.12 9.19
C GLY A 181 -21.41 -45.77 10.00
N ASN A 182 -20.54 -46.76 10.21
CA ASN A 182 -19.16 -46.57 10.69
C ASN A 182 -18.34 -45.69 9.74
N SER A 183 -17.59 -44.71 10.27
CA SER A 183 -16.19 -44.43 9.89
C SER A 183 -15.53 -43.37 10.80
N SER A 184 -14.70 -43.86 11.73
CA SER A 184 -13.42 -43.30 12.21
C SER A 184 -13.20 -41.77 12.18
N ARG A 185 -13.32 -41.10 13.33
CA ARG A 185 -12.90 -39.69 13.58
C ARG A 185 -12.00 -39.54 14.84
N ILE A 186 -11.18 -40.53 15.15
CA ILE A 186 -10.33 -40.50 16.36
C ILE A 186 -8.91 -39.92 16.11
N ILE A 187 -8.56 -39.52 14.89
CA ILE A 187 -7.19 -39.02 14.58
C ILE A 187 -7.06 -37.47 14.55
N ASP A 188 -8.14 -36.69 14.53
CA ASP A 188 -8.03 -35.23 14.31
C ASP A 188 -7.85 -34.36 15.57
N ILE A 189 -8.10 -34.89 16.78
CA ILE A 189 -8.08 -34.07 18.01
C ILE A 189 -6.70 -34.11 18.70
N ILE A 190 -5.95 -35.21 18.56
CA ILE A 190 -4.64 -35.38 19.22
C ILE A 190 -3.54 -34.56 18.50
N SER A 191 -3.65 -34.34 17.19
CA SER A 191 -2.66 -33.58 16.40
C SER A 191 -2.71 -32.07 16.65
N VAL A 192 -3.89 -31.51 16.91
CA VAL A 192 -4.08 -30.06 17.16
C VAL A 192 -3.54 -29.67 18.54
N VAL A 193 -3.80 -30.48 19.57
CA VAL A 193 -3.34 -30.17 20.94
C VAL A 193 -1.81 -30.27 21.04
N LEU A 194 -1.19 -31.26 20.40
CA LEU A 194 0.26 -31.37 20.33
C LEU A 194 0.90 -30.19 19.58
N GLY A 195 0.30 -29.73 18.48
CA GLY A 195 0.78 -28.57 17.72
C GLY A 195 0.78 -27.28 18.55
N VAL A 196 -0.29 -27.04 19.32
CA VAL A 196 -0.41 -25.84 20.16
C VAL A 196 0.60 -25.87 21.31
N VAL A 197 0.82 -27.01 21.95
CA VAL A 197 1.80 -27.15 23.04
C VAL A 197 3.23 -26.94 22.53
N VAL A 198 3.59 -27.52 21.37
CA VAL A 198 4.91 -27.33 20.76
C VAL A 198 5.14 -25.88 20.35
N ALA A 199 4.14 -25.22 19.78
CA ALA A 199 4.22 -23.80 19.44
C ALA A 199 4.39 -22.91 20.69
N ALA A 200 3.66 -23.19 21.77
CA ALA A 200 3.80 -22.47 23.03
C ALA A 200 5.20 -22.63 23.65
N LEU A 201 5.75 -23.84 23.64
CA LEU A 201 7.10 -24.11 24.11
C LEU A 201 8.17 -23.41 23.27
N ALA A 202 8.01 -23.37 21.95
CA ALA A 202 8.93 -22.66 21.05
C ALA A 202 8.91 -21.14 21.29
N VAL A 203 7.73 -20.55 21.52
CA VAL A 203 7.60 -19.13 21.87
C VAL A 203 8.22 -18.83 23.23
N CYS A 204 7.98 -19.65 24.24
CA CYS A 204 8.62 -19.51 25.56
C CYS A 204 10.15 -19.58 25.46
N ALA A 205 10.68 -20.53 24.69
CA ALA A 205 12.13 -20.64 24.48
C ALA A 205 12.72 -19.40 23.77
N LEU A 206 12.01 -18.86 22.77
CA LEU A 206 12.41 -17.62 22.07
C LEU A 206 12.45 -16.41 23.00
N LEU A 207 11.45 -16.25 23.88
CA LEU A 207 11.41 -15.15 24.84
C LEU A 207 12.53 -15.26 25.88
N LEU A 208 12.80 -16.47 26.39
CA LEU A 208 13.93 -16.71 27.30
C LEU A 208 15.27 -16.43 26.61
N TYR A 209 15.43 -16.87 25.36
CA TYR A 209 16.64 -16.60 24.58
C TYR A 209 16.87 -15.11 24.33
N GLN A 210 15.82 -14.37 23.98
CA GLN A 210 15.89 -12.91 23.81
C GLN A 210 16.22 -12.20 25.13
N GLY A 211 15.66 -12.66 26.25
CA GLY A 211 15.96 -12.14 27.59
C GLY A 211 17.43 -12.35 27.98
N VAL A 212 17.97 -13.56 27.77
CA VAL A 212 19.39 -13.86 28.03
C VAL A 212 20.31 -13.05 27.12
N ARG A 213 19.95 -12.87 25.85
CA ARG A 213 20.71 -12.05 24.90
C ARG A 213 20.71 -10.57 25.32
N ALA A 214 19.57 -10.05 25.78
CA ALA A 214 19.48 -8.68 26.29
C ALA A 214 20.34 -8.49 27.54
N GLN A 215 20.38 -9.47 28.45
CA GLN A 215 21.23 -9.41 29.65
C GLN A 215 22.73 -9.39 29.31
N LYS A 216 23.17 -10.16 28.31
CA LYS A 216 24.57 -10.14 27.84
C LYS A 216 24.96 -8.77 27.29
N ASN A 217 24.09 -8.14 26.51
CA ASN A 217 24.32 -6.80 25.96
C ASN A 217 24.39 -5.71 27.05
N ILE A 218 23.61 -5.86 28.14
CA ILE A 218 23.62 -4.91 29.27
C ILE A 218 24.92 -5.05 30.09
N GLN A 219 25.45 -6.26 30.26
CA GLN A 219 26.75 -6.46 30.92
C GLN A 219 27.92 -5.86 30.13
N ASP A 220 27.87 -5.89 28.79
CA ASP A 220 28.90 -5.26 27.94
C ASP A 220 28.87 -3.73 28.00
N LEU A 221 27.68 -3.11 28.09
CA LEU A 221 27.54 -1.65 28.24
C LEU A 221 28.04 -1.13 29.59
N SER A 222 28.02 -1.96 30.64
CA SER A 222 28.56 -1.60 31.96
C SER A 222 30.08 -1.63 32.06
N ARG A 223 30.79 -2.16 31.05
CA ARG A 223 32.27 -2.17 31.00
C ARG A 223 32.88 -0.95 30.29
N TYR A 224 32.07 -0.08 29.70
CA TYR A 224 32.57 1.13 29.03
C TYR A 224 32.46 2.33 29.97
N SER A 225 33.56 2.65 30.66
CA SER A 225 33.70 3.90 31.41
C SER A 225 34.05 5.04 30.44
N PRO A 226 33.33 6.17 30.44
CA PRO A 226 33.71 7.32 29.63
C PRO A 226 34.96 7.99 30.22
N HIS A 227 35.96 8.24 29.37
CA HIS A 227 37.10 9.09 29.71
C HIS A 227 36.64 10.55 29.80
N GLU A 228 36.92 11.21 30.93
CA GLU A 228 36.74 12.65 31.11
C GLU A 228 37.63 13.45 30.14
N VAL A 229 37.02 14.41 29.44
CA VAL A 229 37.73 15.41 28.63
C VAL A 229 37.66 16.74 29.38
N HIS A 230 38.81 17.24 29.84
CA HIS A 230 38.92 18.58 30.44
C HIS A 230 38.84 19.66 29.35
N PHE A 231 37.90 20.59 29.49
CA PHE A 231 37.84 21.83 28.71
C PHE A 231 38.63 22.93 29.41
N GLY A 232 39.70 23.41 28.78
CA GLY A 232 40.43 24.61 29.19
C GLY A 232 39.69 25.88 28.80
N ALA A 233 39.56 26.81 29.75
CA ALA A 233 38.95 28.11 29.55
C ALA A 233 39.86 29.04 28.72
N ALA A 234 39.32 29.67 27.68
CA ALA A 234 39.99 30.74 26.94
C ALA A 234 39.54 32.11 27.48
N GLN A 235 40.51 32.93 27.90
CA GLN A 235 40.30 34.32 28.28
C GLN A 235 40.07 35.21 27.05
N LEU A 236 39.11 36.14 27.14
CA LEU A 236 38.97 37.26 26.21
C LEU A 236 40.04 38.34 26.49
N SER A 237 40.71 38.80 25.45
CA SER A 237 41.47 40.06 25.43
C SER A 237 41.00 40.91 24.26
N GLN A 238 40.56 42.12 24.57
CA GLN A 238 40.14 43.17 23.64
C GLN A 238 41.36 44.00 23.24
N HIS A 239 41.48 44.37 21.95
CA HIS A 239 41.76 45.75 21.49
C HIS A 239 41.72 45.87 19.95
N PRO A 240 41.46 47.08 19.39
CA PRO A 240 40.92 47.26 18.04
C PRO A 240 41.83 48.06 17.06
N HIS A 241 41.41 48.02 15.78
CA HIS A 241 41.79 48.88 14.63
C HIS A 241 43.18 48.71 13.98
N GLU A 242 43.19 48.25 12.73
CA GLU A 242 43.75 49.03 11.61
C GLU A 242 43.36 48.45 10.24
N LEU A 243 42.98 49.35 9.33
CA LEU A 243 42.77 49.13 7.90
C LEU A 243 44.13 49.15 7.21
N ILE A 244 44.48 48.10 6.48
CA ILE A 244 45.52 48.14 5.44
C ILE A 244 44.94 47.51 4.18
N MET A 245 44.76 48.34 3.15
CA MET A 245 44.62 47.90 1.76
C MET A 245 46.00 47.42 1.30
N ASP A 246 46.08 46.23 0.72
CA ASP A 246 47.17 45.87 -0.18
C ASP A 246 46.60 45.33 -1.50
N LYS A 247 47.19 45.77 -2.61
CA LYS A 247 46.87 45.40 -3.98
C LYS A 247 47.79 44.25 -4.38
N GLY A 248 47.22 43.14 -4.84
CA GLY A 248 47.98 42.07 -5.48
C GLY A 248 47.12 41.29 -6.46
N ASP A 249 47.38 41.50 -7.75
CA ASP A 249 46.81 40.78 -8.88
C ASP A 249 47.18 39.28 -8.89
N HIS A 250 46.20 38.42 -9.21
CA HIS A 250 46.18 37.50 -10.38
C HIS A 250 45.35 36.22 -10.14
N ASN A 251 44.45 35.95 -11.12
CA ASN A 251 44.03 34.67 -11.72
C ASN A 251 43.98 33.40 -10.82
N ASP A 252 42.94 32.54 -10.80
CA ASP A 252 42.08 32.09 -11.89
C ASP A 252 40.90 31.25 -11.34
N SER A 253 39.72 31.40 -11.96
CA SER A 253 38.65 30.39 -12.20
C SER A 253 38.22 29.35 -11.14
N VAL A 254 37.03 29.54 -10.54
CA VAL A 254 36.05 28.46 -10.19
C VAL A 254 34.62 29.02 -10.28
N PRO A 255 33.64 28.39 -10.98
CA PRO A 255 32.24 28.79 -10.88
C PRO A 255 31.44 27.94 -9.87
N ALA A 256 30.83 28.68 -8.94
CA ALA A 256 29.46 28.61 -8.42
C ALA A 256 28.84 27.26 -8.01
N ILE A 257 28.74 27.09 -6.68
CA ILE A 257 27.66 26.39 -5.98
C ILE A 257 26.44 27.33 -5.92
N TRP A 258 25.25 26.87 -6.30
CA TRP A 258 23.99 27.53 -5.94
C TRP A 258 23.26 26.72 -4.87
N THR A 259 23.21 27.31 -3.67
CA THR A 259 22.41 26.88 -2.53
C THR A 259 20.96 27.31 -2.74
N ILE A 260 19.99 26.41 -2.55
CA ILE A 260 18.57 26.72 -2.53
C ILE A 260 18.24 27.35 -1.17
N SER A 261 17.90 28.63 -1.14
CA SER A 261 17.34 29.30 0.02
C SER A 261 15.83 29.06 0.10
N LYS A 262 15.42 28.59 1.28
CA LYS A 262 14.05 28.52 1.78
C LYS A 262 13.48 29.94 1.87
N LEU A 263 12.29 30.19 1.34
CA LEU A 263 11.50 31.38 1.66
C LEU A 263 10.11 30.94 2.14
N GLU A 264 9.94 30.98 3.47
CA GLU A 264 8.66 31.10 4.16
C GLU A 264 8.38 32.59 4.37
N ASN A 265 7.25 33.11 3.89
CA ASN A 265 6.27 33.84 4.71
C ASN A 265 4.96 34.10 3.93
N PRO A 266 3.78 33.78 4.50
CA PRO A 266 2.45 34.17 3.99
C PRO A 266 2.13 35.67 4.16
N ASN A 267 1.08 36.10 3.46
CA ASN A 267 0.38 37.40 3.49
C ASN A 267 0.74 38.38 2.35
N HIS A 268 -0.08 38.35 1.30
CA HIS A 268 -0.67 39.59 0.77
C HIS A 268 -1.95 39.26 -0.02
N LEU A 269 -3.10 39.57 0.59
CA LEU A 269 -4.31 39.93 -0.13
C LEU A 269 -4.17 41.43 -0.46
N ASP A 270 -4.40 41.79 -1.72
CA ASP A 270 -5.23 42.93 -2.14
C ASP A 270 -4.91 43.34 -3.58
N GLU A 271 -6.00 43.51 -4.36
CA GLU A 271 -6.19 44.29 -5.60
C GLU A 271 -5.27 43.97 -6.80
N ILE A 272 -5.76 43.85 -8.04
CA ILE A 272 -6.39 44.89 -8.87
C ILE A 272 -7.04 44.20 -10.10
N ARG A 273 -8.31 44.57 -10.36
CA ARG A 273 -8.99 44.80 -11.65
C ARG A 273 -8.96 43.77 -12.79
#